data_AF-A0A963GLB3-F1
#
_entry.id   AF-A0A963GLB3-F1
#
_cell.length_a   1.000
_cell.length_b   1.000
_cell.length_c   1.000
_cell.angle_alpha   90.00
_cell.angle_beta   90.00
_cell.angle_gamma   90.00
#
_symmetry.space_group_name_H-M   'P 1'
#
loop_
_entity.id
_entity.type
_entity.pdbx_description
1 polymer ?
#
loop_
_entity_poly.entity_id
_entity_poly.type
_entity_poly.pdbx_seq_one_letter_code
_entity_poly.pdbx_strand_id
1 'polypeptide(L)'
;MIESILLAAAAIGTHQGGRNLSNASGFFFERDERLFLVSSRHVLRDDASGHQPDRLTIDIHTDPDNVAECVGFSVPLYRDGRALWRQGSDEAGDVDVAVIELKRDALPADACFAAFTPAHLLADLDAVEVGTPLLVIGFPLGFGDELHRLPVARQAIVASSFGLRFQGSGYFLTDARTHRGISGAPVVMRAAKPGKDLGELPWHLLGIHSARLDMGSRDQVADEALGLNCAWYADMLMTLTEG
;
A
#
# COMPACT_ATOMS: atom_id res chain seq x y z
N MET A 1 16.81 1.16 17.36
CA MET A 1 16.67 1.59 15.95
C MET A 1 15.46 0.85 15.40
N ILE A 2 14.49 1.58 14.86
CA ILE A 2 13.26 1.01 14.34
C ILE A 2 13.53 0.51 12.93
N GLU A 3 12.91 -0.61 12.58
CA GLU A 3 13.05 -1.16 11.24
C GLU A 3 12.39 -0.22 10.24
N SER A 4 13.17 0.27 9.27
CA SER A 4 12.73 1.21 8.22
C SER A 4 11.46 0.79 7.50
N ILE A 5 11.24 -0.52 7.34
CA ILE A 5 10.04 -1.06 6.71
C ILE A 5 8.75 -0.71 7.46
N LEU A 6 8.81 -0.55 8.79
CA LEU A 6 7.67 -0.13 9.60
C LEU A 6 7.37 1.36 9.42
N LEU A 7 8.39 2.16 9.10
CA LEU A 7 8.27 3.59 8.78
C LEU A 7 7.90 3.85 7.32
N ALA A 8 7.86 2.80 6.49
CA ALA A 8 7.44 2.90 5.09
C ALA A 8 5.92 2.82 4.91
N ALA A 9 5.22 2.13 5.82
CA ALA A 9 3.77 2.01 5.78
C ALA A 9 3.10 3.17 6.52
N ALA A 10 1.94 3.59 6.02
CA ALA A 10 1.14 4.67 6.60
C ALA A 10 -0.24 4.15 7.01
N ALA A 11 -0.68 4.52 8.21
CA ALA A 11 -2.08 4.35 8.62
C ALA A 11 -2.93 5.38 7.86
N ILE A 12 -4.01 4.94 7.21
CA ILE A 12 -4.92 5.83 6.49
C ILE A 12 -6.28 5.81 7.17
N GLY A 13 -6.78 6.99 7.53
CA GLY A 13 -8.20 7.22 7.82
C GLY A 13 -8.88 7.96 6.67
N THR A 14 -10.08 7.55 6.27
CA THR A 14 -10.85 8.19 5.20
C THR A 14 -12.00 9.00 5.79
N HIS A 15 -12.22 10.21 5.29
CA HIS A 15 -13.22 11.13 5.87
C HIS A 15 -14.08 11.77 4.80
N GLN A 16 -15.33 12.07 5.13
CA GLN A 16 -16.23 12.91 4.34
C GLN A 16 -16.87 13.96 5.25
N GLY A 17 -16.53 15.23 5.04
CA GLY A 17 -16.84 16.33 5.92
C GLY A 17 -16.27 16.12 7.32
N GLY A 18 -17.14 16.11 8.33
CA GLY A 18 -16.77 15.82 9.73
C GLY A 18 -16.80 14.33 10.10
N ARG A 19 -17.15 13.43 9.18
CA ARG A 19 -17.40 12.02 9.47
C ARG A 19 -16.22 11.14 9.04
N ASN A 20 -15.79 10.26 9.94
CA ASN A 20 -14.89 9.15 9.61
C ASN A 20 -15.67 8.03 8.86
N LEU A 21 -15.10 7.50 7.79
CA LEU A 21 -15.73 6.46 6.96
C LEU A 21 -15.08 5.09 7.17
N SER A 22 -13.77 4.98 6.99
CA SER A 22 -13.02 3.72 7.06
C SER A 22 -11.56 3.93 7.43
N ASN A 23 -10.89 2.85 7.80
CA ASN A 23 -9.45 2.79 7.94
C ASN A 23 -8.87 1.91 6.82
N ALA A 24 -7.65 2.22 6.41
CA ALA A 24 -6.89 1.55 5.38
C ALA A 24 -5.39 1.64 5.65
N SER A 25 -4.59 1.09 4.74
CA SER A 25 -3.14 1.19 4.75
C SER A 25 -2.66 1.89 3.49
N GLY A 26 -1.46 2.43 3.57
CA GLY A 26 -0.73 2.93 2.42
C GLY A 26 0.77 2.84 2.66
N PHE A 27 1.54 3.41 1.75
CA PHE A 27 2.98 3.56 1.92
C PHE A 27 3.52 4.73 1.12
N PHE A 28 4.76 5.11 1.42
CA PHE A 28 5.44 6.19 0.73
C PHE A 28 6.26 5.67 -0.45
N PHE A 29 6.14 6.36 -1.58
CA PHE A 29 6.97 6.14 -2.76
C PHE A 29 7.58 7.47 -3.20
N GLU A 30 8.89 7.48 -3.46
CA GLU A 30 9.64 8.65 -3.86
C GLU A 30 10.23 8.44 -5.25
N ARG A 31 10.05 9.46 -6.11
CA ARG A 31 10.62 9.48 -7.45
C ARG A 31 10.90 10.92 -7.84
N ASP A 32 12.10 11.18 -8.38
CA ASP A 32 12.51 12.49 -8.89
C ASP A 32 12.25 13.61 -7.85
N GLU A 33 12.65 13.36 -6.59
CA GLU A 33 12.45 14.21 -5.41
C GLU A 33 10.99 14.41 -4.95
N ARG A 34 10.01 13.95 -5.74
CA ARG A 34 8.59 14.00 -5.40
C ARG A 34 8.21 12.84 -4.50
N LEU A 35 7.34 13.12 -3.53
CA LEU A 35 6.84 12.14 -2.58
C LEU A 35 5.39 11.82 -2.90
N PHE A 36 5.05 10.53 -2.89
CA PHE A 36 3.70 10.04 -3.14
C PHE A 36 3.25 9.16 -1.98
N LEU A 37 1.99 9.32 -1.58
CA LEU A 37 1.27 8.32 -0.80
C LEU A 37 0.57 7.38 -1.77
N VAL A 38 0.83 6.09 -1.62
CA VAL A 38 0.24 5.01 -2.40
C VAL A 38 -0.79 4.28 -1.55
N SER A 39 -1.95 3.95 -2.13
CA SER A 39 -2.97 3.08 -1.53
C SER A 39 -3.80 2.39 -2.61
N SER A 40 -4.80 1.59 -2.23
CA SER A 40 -5.76 1.03 -3.19
C SER A 40 -6.73 2.10 -3.68
N ARG A 41 -7.16 2.00 -4.94
CA ARG A 41 -8.14 2.94 -5.54
C ARG A 41 -9.44 2.98 -4.73
N HIS A 42 -9.94 1.82 -4.31
CA HIS A 42 -11.18 1.71 -3.53
C HIS A 42 -11.12 2.37 -2.14
N VAL A 43 -9.94 2.68 -1.62
CA VAL A 43 -9.77 3.48 -0.38
C VAL A 43 -10.07 4.95 -0.64
N LEU A 44 -9.76 5.46 -1.83
CA LEU A 44 -9.98 6.86 -2.21
C LEU A 44 -11.33 7.06 -2.90
N ARG A 45 -11.82 6.02 -3.58
CA ARG A 45 -13.12 5.99 -4.24
C ARG A 45 -13.56 4.58 -4.58
N ASP A 46 -14.72 4.18 -4.09
CA ASP A 46 -15.41 2.95 -4.52
C ASP A 46 -16.89 3.25 -4.84
N ASP A 47 -17.20 3.30 -6.13
CA ASP A 47 -18.53 3.60 -6.62
C ASP A 47 -19.53 2.48 -6.28
N ALA A 48 -19.08 1.22 -6.15
CA ALA A 48 -19.96 0.09 -5.89
C ALA A 48 -20.51 0.10 -4.46
N SER A 49 -19.68 0.49 -3.48
CA SER A 49 -20.12 0.66 -2.09
C SER A 49 -20.59 2.09 -1.75
N GLY A 50 -20.42 3.04 -2.66
CA GLY A 50 -20.69 4.46 -2.42
C GLY A 50 -19.65 5.13 -1.52
N HIS A 51 -18.46 4.55 -1.37
CA HIS A 51 -17.37 5.12 -0.59
C HIS A 51 -16.71 6.27 -1.35
N GLN A 52 -16.92 7.51 -0.89
CA GLN A 52 -16.43 8.73 -1.54
C GLN A 52 -15.89 9.73 -0.51
N PRO A 53 -14.73 9.46 0.11
CA PRO A 53 -14.09 10.42 1.02
C PRO A 53 -13.67 11.71 0.31
N ASP A 54 -13.65 12.82 1.03
CA ASP A 54 -13.10 14.10 0.54
C ASP A 54 -11.65 14.35 0.98
N ARG A 55 -11.19 13.66 2.03
CA ARG A 55 -9.80 13.68 2.50
C ARG A 55 -9.37 12.35 3.10
N LEU A 56 -8.07 12.18 3.17
CA LEU A 56 -7.39 11.19 4.01
C LEU A 56 -6.76 11.86 5.23
N THR A 57 -6.55 11.09 6.28
CA THR A 57 -5.61 11.40 7.36
C THR A 57 -4.53 10.32 7.39
N ILE A 58 -3.27 10.73 7.49
CA ILE A 58 -2.14 9.83 7.69
C ILE A 58 -1.36 10.18 8.94
N ASP A 59 -0.86 9.17 9.63
CA ASP A 59 0.05 9.36 10.76
C ASP A 59 1.48 9.57 10.25
N ILE A 60 2.16 10.62 10.71
CA ILE A 60 3.54 10.97 10.39
C ILE A 60 4.34 11.09 11.68
N HIS A 61 5.36 10.25 11.86
CA HIS A 61 6.29 10.38 12.99
C HIS A 61 7.12 11.66 12.84
N THR A 62 7.43 12.32 13.95
CA THR A 62 8.17 13.60 13.95
C THR A 62 9.46 13.57 14.77
N ASP A 63 9.75 12.44 15.44
CA ASP A 63 10.97 12.28 16.21
C ASP A 63 11.59 10.89 15.94
N PRO A 64 12.79 10.81 15.35
CA PRO A 64 13.45 9.53 15.07
C PRO A 64 13.96 8.82 16.34
N ASP A 65 14.15 9.56 17.44
CA ASP A 65 14.57 9.04 18.74
C ASP A 65 13.36 8.67 19.63
N ASN A 66 12.17 9.21 19.31
CA ASN A 66 10.91 8.91 20.00
C ASN A 66 9.72 8.77 19.03
N VAL A 67 9.53 7.57 18.48
CA VAL A 67 8.44 7.32 17.51
C VAL A 67 7.03 7.35 18.08
N ALA A 68 6.86 7.49 19.39
CA ALA A 68 5.56 7.80 19.96
C ALA A 68 5.09 9.22 19.57
N GLU A 69 6.02 10.12 19.23
CA GLU A 69 5.71 11.44 18.67
C GLU A 69 5.28 11.30 17.21
N CYS A 70 3.99 11.48 16.99
CA CYS A 70 3.36 11.35 15.71
C CYS A 70 2.23 12.38 15.56
N VAL A 71 2.10 12.94 14.36
CA VAL A 71 1.04 13.88 14.03
C VAL A 71 0.12 13.32 12.96
N GLY A 72 -1.16 13.64 13.05
CA GLY A 72 -2.13 13.37 11.99
C GLY A 72 -2.02 14.43 10.89
N PHE A 73 -1.60 14.03 9.69
CA PHE A 73 -1.52 14.88 8.51
C PHE A 73 -2.75 14.70 7.61
N SER A 74 -3.39 15.81 7.25
CA SER A 74 -4.60 15.82 6.43
C SER A 74 -4.27 15.98 4.96
N VAL A 75 -4.75 15.06 4.12
CA VAL A 75 -4.51 15.04 2.67
C VAL A 75 -5.84 15.20 1.92
N PRO A 76 -6.13 16.35 1.29
CA PRO A 76 -7.35 16.52 0.52
C PRO A 76 -7.32 15.62 -0.73
N LEU A 77 -8.43 14.98 -1.06
CA LEU A 77 -8.55 14.15 -2.27
C LEU A 77 -9.03 14.93 -3.48
N TYR A 78 -9.71 16.06 -3.27
CA TYR A 78 -10.28 16.87 -4.33
C TYR A 78 -10.00 18.36 -4.12
N ARG A 79 -9.86 19.10 -5.23
CA ARG A 79 -9.82 20.56 -5.26
C ARG A 79 -10.61 21.04 -6.48
N ASP A 80 -11.55 21.95 -6.24
CA ASP A 80 -12.42 22.51 -7.29
C ASP A 80 -13.11 21.43 -8.14
N GLY A 81 -13.55 20.34 -7.49
CA GLY A 81 -14.20 19.19 -8.13
C GLY A 81 -13.27 18.25 -8.91
N ARG A 82 -11.95 18.51 -8.92
CA ARG A 82 -10.95 17.66 -9.57
C ARG A 82 -10.22 16.79 -8.56
N ALA A 83 -10.00 15.53 -8.89
CA ALA A 83 -9.19 14.62 -8.09
C ALA A 83 -7.74 15.12 -8.04
N LEU A 84 -7.15 15.09 -6.85
CA LEU A 84 -5.72 15.36 -6.61
C LEU A 84 -4.88 14.07 -6.66
N TRP A 85 -5.54 12.93 -6.73
CA TRP A 85 -4.94 11.60 -6.85
C TRP A 85 -5.05 11.07 -8.28
N ARG A 86 -4.19 10.13 -8.62
CA ARG A 86 -4.11 9.46 -9.93
C ARG A 86 -4.36 7.97 -9.76
N GLN A 87 -5.02 7.36 -10.74
CA GLN A 87 -5.17 5.92 -10.91
C GLN A 87 -4.75 5.52 -12.32
N GLY A 88 -4.54 4.23 -12.53
CA GLY A 88 -4.15 3.67 -13.82
C GLY A 88 -5.21 2.72 -14.36
N SER A 89 -5.08 2.39 -15.63
CA SER A 89 -5.76 1.29 -16.27
C SER A 89 -4.76 0.45 -17.06
N ASP A 90 -5.03 -0.84 -17.18
CA ASP A 90 -4.33 -1.74 -18.09
C ASP A 90 -5.33 -2.35 -19.09
N GLU A 91 -4.86 -3.28 -19.94
CA GLU A 91 -5.71 -3.95 -20.94
C GLU A 91 -6.90 -4.72 -20.32
N ALA A 92 -6.80 -5.09 -19.03
CA ALA A 92 -7.83 -5.79 -18.29
C ALA A 92 -8.80 -4.83 -17.55
N GLY A 93 -8.55 -3.52 -17.59
CA GLY A 93 -9.43 -2.48 -17.04
C GLY A 93 -8.77 -1.58 -16.01
N ASP A 94 -9.57 -0.99 -15.12
CA ASP A 94 -9.08 -0.11 -14.07
C ASP A 94 -8.24 -0.90 -13.04
N VAL A 95 -7.05 -0.36 -12.76
CA VAL A 95 -6.17 -0.90 -11.72
C VAL A 95 -6.60 -0.35 -10.36
N ASP A 96 -6.73 -1.23 -9.37
CA ASP A 96 -7.08 -0.83 -8.00
C ASP A 96 -5.85 -0.33 -7.21
N VAL A 97 -5.13 0.63 -7.80
CA VAL A 97 -4.00 1.35 -7.22
C VAL A 97 -4.20 2.84 -7.46
N ALA A 98 -3.98 3.64 -6.42
CA ALA A 98 -4.02 5.08 -6.50
C ALA A 98 -2.79 5.71 -5.84
N VAL A 99 -2.34 6.83 -6.39
CA VAL A 99 -1.26 7.64 -5.82
C VAL A 99 -1.72 9.07 -5.64
N ILE A 100 -1.30 9.71 -4.56
CA ILE A 100 -1.47 11.15 -4.34
C ILE A 100 -0.13 11.77 -4.00
N GLU A 101 0.22 12.83 -4.70
CA GLU A 101 1.47 13.56 -4.43
C GLU A 101 1.35 14.33 -3.12
N LEU A 102 2.31 14.12 -2.23
CA LEU A 102 2.46 14.86 -0.99
C LEU A 102 3.48 15.97 -1.21
N LYS A 103 3.07 17.20 -0.87
CA LYS A 103 3.98 18.33 -0.90
C LYS A 103 4.89 18.29 0.33
N ARG A 104 6.20 18.09 0.13
CA ARG A 104 7.17 17.98 1.22
C ARG A 104 7.21 19.22 2.11
N ASP A 105 7.05 20.40 1.53
CA ASP A 105 7.00 21.67 2.26
C ASP A 105 5.75 21.83 3.13
N ALA A 106 4.72 21.00 2.93
CA ALA A 106 3.54 20.94 3.78
C ALA A 106 3.65 19.91 4.92
N LEU A 107 4.58 18.94 4.83
CA LEU A 107 4.83 17.99 5.90
C LEU A 107 5.54 18.67 7.08
N PRO A 108 5.47 18.09 8.30
CA PRO A 108 6.31 18.50 9.41
C PRO A 108 7.80 18.54 9.00
N ALA A 109 8.54 19.54 9.45
CA ALA A 109 9.95 19.71 9.09
C ALA A 109 10.84 18.55 9.57
N ASP A 110 10.38 17.86 10.60
CA ASP A 110 10.98 16.72 11.28
C ASP A 110 10.29 15.38 10.92
N ALA A 111 9.51 15.35 9.83
CA ALA A 111 8.82 14.14 9.39
C ALA A 111 9.80 12.98 9.18
N CYS A 112 9.53 11.88 9.88
CA CYS A 112 10.31 10.66 9.89
C CYS A 112 9.50 9.54 9.21
N PHE A 113 9.91 9.17 8.01
CA PHE A 113 9.34 8.06 7.25
C PHE A 113 10.42 7.45 6.36
N ALA A 114 10.19 6.23 5.92
CA ALA A 114 10.97 5.62 4.84
C ALA A 114 10.12 5.60 3.57
N ALA A 115 10.73 5.74 2.39
CA ALA A 115 10.01 5.69 1.13
C ALA A 115 10.65 4.67 0.21
N PHE A 116 9.81 3.84 -0.43
CA PHE A 116 10.26 3.06 -1.56
C PHE A 116 10.61 4.00 -2.72
N THR A 117 11.48 3.55 -3.61
CA THR A 117 11.94 4.29 -4.79
C THR A 117 11.94 3.33 -5.98
N PRO A 118 12.15 3.80 -7.22
CA PRO A 118 12.32 2.90 -8.37
C PRO A 118 13.37 1.80 -8.15
N ALA A 119 14.41 2.03 -7.33
CA ALA A 119 15.43 1.02 -7.02
C ALA A 119 14.87 -0.18 -6.22
N HIS A 120 13.75 -0.01 -5.53
CA HIS A 120 13.09 -1.07 -4.76
C HIS A 120 12.19 -1.95 -5.65
N LEU A 121 11.93 -1.56 -6.88
CA LEU A 121 11.17 -2.37 -7.83
C LEU A 121 12.07 -3.44 -8.45
N LEU A 122 11.50 -4.62 -8.72
CA LEU A 122 12.24 -5.67 -9.44
C LEU A 122 12.30 -5.36 -10.93
N ALA A 123 13.52 -5.40 -11.48
CA ALA A 123 13.72 -5.35 -12.93
C ALA A 123 13.48 -6.71 -13.60
N ASP A 124 13.81 -7.80 -12.90
CA ASP A 124 13.64 -9.17 -13.37
C ASP A 124 12.56 -9.86 -12.53
N LEU A 125 11.39 -10.07 -13.13
CA LEU A 125 10.26 -10.72 -12.47
C LEU A 125 10.44 -12.25 -12.41
N ASP A 126 11.26 -12.84 -13.29
CA ASP A 126 11.51 -14.29 -13.31
C ASP A 126 12.34 -14.75 -12.09
N ALA A 127 12.95 -13.80 -11.38
CA ALA A 127 13.67 -14.04 -10.13
C ALA A 127 12.77 -14.39 -8.93
N VAL A 128 11.45 -14.28 -9.07
CA VAL A 128 10.48 -14.56 -8.00
C VAL A 128 9.67 -15.79 -8.33
N GLU A 129 9.79 -16.82 -7.47
CA GLU A 129 9.10 -18.10 -7.66
C GLU A 129 7.86 -18.23 -6.77
N VAL A 130 6.95 -19.13 -7.12
CA VAL A 130 5.85 -19.55 -6.24
C VAL A 130 6.42 -20.07 -4.92
N GLY A 131 5.80 -19.67 -3.80
CA GLY A 131 6.28 -20.01 -2.46
C GLY A 131 7.32 -19.05 -1.89
N THR A 132 7.79 -18.07 -2.67
CA THR A 132 8.68 -17.01 -2.17
C THR A 132 8.03 -16.31 -0.97
N PRO A 133 8.72 -16.20 0.19
CA PRO A 133 8.16 -15.58 1.38
C PRO A 133 8.04 -14.06 1.22
N LEU A 134 6.91 -13.53 1.64
CA LEU A 134 6.55 -12.12 1.57
C LEU A 134 6.12 -11.60 2.94
N LEU A 135 6.21 -10.28 3.11
CA LEU A 135 5.50 -9.55 4.16
C LEU A 135 4.49 -8.58 3.55
N VAL A 136 3.33 -8.49 4.21
CA VAL A 136 2.33 -7.43 4.01
C VAL A 136 2.31 -6.58 5.26
N ILE A 137 2.68 -5.30 5.15
CA ILE A 137 2.90 -4.40 6.29
C ILE A 137 1.79 -3.36 6.34
N GLY A 138 1.01 -3.28 7.42
CA GLY A 138 -0.01 -2.25 7.52
C GLY A 138 -0.90 -2.37 8.76
N PHE A 139 -2.12 -1.83 8.66
CA PHE A 139 -3.01 -1.58 9.79
C PHE A 139 -4.36 -2.32 9.63
N PRO A 140 -4.38 -3.66 9.74
CA PRO A 140 -5.61 -4.44 9.63
C PRO A 140 -6.60 -4.01 10.72
N LEU A 141 -7.82 -3.63 10.32
CA LEU A 141 -8.87 -3.08 11.18
C LEU A 141 -8.48 -1.78 11.90
N GLY A 142 -7.42 -1.09 11.42
CA GLY A 142 -6.79 0.02 12.14
C GLY A 142 -5.92 -0.44 13.32
N PHE A 143 -5.67 -1.74 13.47
CA PHE A 143 -4.83 -2.29 14.53
C PHE A 143 -3.35 -2.07 14.22
N GLY A 144 -2.62 -1.61 15.23
CA GLY A 144 -1.18 -1.39 15.23
C GLY A 144 -0.70 -1.22 16.67
N ASP A 145 0.56 -0.83 16.83
CA ASP A 145 1.05 -0.36 18.13
C ASP A 145 0.43 1.00 18.42
N GLU A 146 -0.42 1.12 19.44
CA GLU A 146 -1.08 2.40 19.78
C GLU A 146 -0.11 3.44 20.36
N LEU A 147 0.93 2.99 21.07
CA LEU A 147 1.93 3.86 21.69
C LEU A 147 2.88 4.41 20.62
N HIS A 148 3.43 3.52 19.80
CA HIS A 148 4.43 3.89 18.80
C HIS A 148 3.85 4.15 17.43
N ARG A 149 2.52 3.99 17.22
CA ARG A 149 1.82 4.16 15.93
C ARG A 149 2.38 3.32 14.78
N LEU A 150 3.00 2.18 15.08
CA LEU A 150 3.63 1.32 14.08
C LEU A 150 2.66 0.28 13.51
N PRO A 151 2.82 -0.09 12.23
CA PRO A 151 2.04 -1.15 11.59
C PRO A 151 2.37 -2.53 12.15
N VAL A 152 1.54 -3.51 11.80
CA VAL A 152 1.87 -4.93 12.00
C VAL A 152 2.33 -5.56 10.69
N ALA A 153 3.22 -6.55 10.80
CA ALA A 153 3.65 -7.38 9.69
C ALA A 153 2.82 -8.67 9.62
N ARG A 154 2.37 -9.04 8.42
CA ARG A 154 1.72 -10.32 8.13
C ARG A 154 2.57 -11.08 7.13
N GLN A 155 2.90 -12.32 7.46
CA GLN A 155 3.59 -13.22 6.53
C GLN A 155 2.63 -13.69 5.43
N ALA A 156 3.17 -13.85 4.23
CA ALA A 156 2.52 -14.45 3.07
C ALA A 156 3.56 -15.22 2.24
N ILE A 157 3.10 -15.85 1.18
CA ILE A 157 3.91 -16.28 0.03
C ILE A 157 3.35 -15.71 -1.27
N VAL A 158 4.17 -15.78 -2.32
CA VAL A 158 3.69 -15.72 -3.71
C VAL A 158 2.87 -16.97 -4.00
N ALA A 159 1.57 -16.82 -4.23
CA ALA A 159 0.59 -17.91 -4.38
C ALA A 159 0.14 -18.18 -5.83
N SER A 160 0.72 -17.46 -6.80
CA SER A 160 0.55 -17.70 -8.24
C SER A 160 1.88 -17.49 -8.95
N SER A 161 2.02 -17.91 -10.20
CA SER A 161 3.22 -17.58 -11.00
C SER A 161 3.43 -16.06 -10.99
N PHE A 162 4.59 -15.61 -10.50
CA PHE A 162 4.98 -14.20 -10.57
C PHE A 162 5.41 -13.86 -12.00
N GLY A 163 5.28 -12.59 -12.41
CA GLY A 163 5.49 -12.15 -13.79
C GLY A 163 4.34 -12.49 -14.75
N LEU A 164 3.53 -13.52 -14.43
CA LEU A 164 2.30 -13.82 -15.15
C LEU A 164 1.12 -13.11 -14.48
N ARG A 165 0.44 -12.25 -15.25
CA ARG A 165 -0.78 -11.56 -14.84
C ARG A 165 -1.88 -12.57 -14.56
N PHE A 166 -2.35 -12.67 -13.30
CA PHE A 166 -3.34 -13.67 -12.92
C PHE A 166 -4.67 -13.37 -13.60
N GLN A 167 -5.20 -14.35 -14.36
CA GLN A 167 -6.39 -14.17 -15.21
C GLN A 167 -6.26 -13.02 -16.23
N GLY A 168 -5.04 -12.62 -16.59
CA GLY A 168 -4.77 -11.50 -17.49
C GLY A 168 -4.79 -10.12 -16.81
N SER A 169 -5.15 -10.03 -15.52
CA SER A 169 -5.16 -8.78 -14.77
C SER A 169 -3.78 -8.44 -14.18
N GLY A 170 -3.48 -7.15 -14.01
CA GLY A 170 -2.23 -6.64 -13.45
C GLY A 170 -1.90 -6.96 -11.99
N TYR A 171 -2.35 -8.11 -11.48
CA TYR A 171 -2.07 -8.58 -10.13
C TYR A 171 -1.56 -10.03 -10.12
N PHE A 172 -0.98 -10.41 -8.99
CA PHE A 172 -0.64 -11.78 -8.61
C PHE A 172 -1.33 -12.15 -7.29
N LEU A 173 -1.29 -13.43 -6.92
CA LEU A 173 -1.92 -13.91 -5.69
C LEU A 173 -0.94 -14.01 -4.52
N THR A 174 -1.45 -13.72 -3.32
CA THR A 174 -0.79 -13.95 -2.04
C THR A 174 -1.75 -14.62 -1.06
N ASP A 175 -1.23 -15.32 -0.05
CA ASP A 175 -2.03 -16.11 0.91
C ASP A 175 -2.04 -15.52 2.33
N ALA A 176 -1.68 -14.23 2.48
CA ALA A 176 -1.67 -13.59 3.79
C ALA A 176 -3.04 -13.69 4.46
N ARG A 177 -3.06 -14.03 5.76
CA ARG A 177 -4.25 -13.86 6.60
C ARG A 177 -4.49 -12.37 6.85
N THR A 178 -5.23 -11.73 5.97
CA THR A 178 -5.50 -10.29 5.99
C THR A 178 -6.85 -9.98 6.62
N HIS A 179 -7.11 -8.73 6.99
CA HIS A 179 -8.43 -8.24 7.43
C HIS A 179 -8.71 -6.90 6.75
N ARG A 180 -9.97 -6.44 6.73
CA ARG A 180 -10.31 -5.09 6.24
C ARG A 180 -9.37 -4.06 6.86
N GLY A 181 -8.93 -3.06 6.11
CA GLY A 181 -7.97 -2.05 6.56
C GLY A 181 -6.52 -2.30 6.11
N ILE A 182 -6.19 -3.50 5.63
CA ILE A 182 -4.88 -3.76 5.01
C ILE A 182 -4.81 -3.29 3.53
N SER A 183 -5.94 -2.94 2.91
CA SER A 183 -5.99 -2.40 1.55
C SER A 183 -5.01 -1.25 1.39
N GLY A 184 -4.18 -1.30 0.35
CA GLY A 184 -3.13 -0.34 0.05
C GLY A 184 -1.78 -0.65 0.71
N ALA A 185 -1.68 -1.67 1.56
CA ALA A 185 -0.42 -2.07 2.19
C ALA A 185 0.63 -2.53 1.15
N PRO A 186 1.92 -2.20 1.35
CA PRO A 186 3.00 -2.71 0.53
C PRO A 186 3.16 -4.22 0.76
N VAL A 187 3.35 -4.95 -0.35
CA VAL A 187 3.70 -6.37 -0.38
C VAL A 187 5.17 -6.46 -0.76
N VAL A 188 5.99 -6.91 0.18
CA VAL A 188 7.45 -6.85 0.06
C VAL A 188 8.13 -8.20 0.20
N MET A 189 9.26 -8.33 -0.50
CA MET A 189 10.17 -9.47 -0.42
C MET A 189 11.50 -8.99 0.14
N ARG A 190 12.10 -9.74 1.07
CA ARG A 190 13.42 -9.40 1.61
C ARG A 190 14.48 -9.54 0.52
N ALA A 191 15.33 -8.52 0.33
CA ALA A 191 16.44 -8.62 -0.59
C ALA A 191 17.51 -9.58 -0.02
N ALA A 192 17.81 -10.68 -0.74
CA ALA A 192 18.79 -11.68 -0.30
C ALA A 192 20.22 -11.11 -0.27
N LYS A 193 20.53 -10.22 -1.23
CA LYS A 193 21.79 -9.47 -1.31
C LYS A 193 21.43 -8.02 -1.62
N PRO A 194 21.12 -7.20 -0.59
CA PRO A 194 20.72 -5.83 -0.83
C PRO A 194 21.85 -5.08 -1.52
N GLY A 195 21.56 -4.52 -2.70
CA GLY A 195 22.46 -3.60 -3.35
C GLY A 195 22.56 -2.30 -2.54
N LYS A 196 23.60 -1.49 -2.82
CA LYS A 196 23.78 -0.19 -2.16
C LYS A 196 22.63 0.79 -2.44
N ASP A 197 21.94 0.58 -3.55
CA ASP A 197 20.80 1.34 -4.06
C ASP A 197 19.51 1.15 -3.24
N LEU A 198 19.36 0.04 -2.52
CA LEU A 198 18.24 -0.19 -1.60
C LEU A 198 18.39 0.59 -0.27
N GLY A 199 19.57 1.16 -0.01
CA GLY A 199 19.82 1.99 1.17
C GLY A 199 19.38 1.33 2.48
N GLU A 200 18.59 2.06 3.27
CA GLU A 200 18.09 1.62 4.57
C GLU A 200 16.88 0.68 4.48
N LEU A 201 16.31 0.47 3.28
CA LEU A 201 15.15 -0.38 3.02
C LEU A 201 15.59 -1.61 2.20
N PRO A 202 16.18 -2.67 2.81
CA PRO A 202 16.65 -3.86 2.12
C PRO A 202 15.51 -4.80 1.69
N TRP A 203 14.53 -4.26 0.97
CA TRP A 203 13.28 -4.88 0.58
C TRP A 203 12.96 -4.55 -0.88
N HIS A 204 12.47 -5.54 -1.62
CA HIS A 204 11.84 -5.32 -2.91
C HIS A 204 10.35 -5.12 -2.73
N LEU A 205 9.80 -4.05 -3.31
CA LEU A 205 8.37 -3.82 -3.37
C LEU A 205 7.81 -4.57 -4.57
N LEU A 206 7.06 -5.65 -4.30
CA LEU A 206 6.50 -6.50 -5.36
C LEU A 206 5.11 -6.04 -5.78
N GLY A 207 4.32 -5.54 -4.84
CA GLY A 207 2.97 -5.11 -5.13
C GLY A 207 2.28 -4.33 -4.04
N ILE A 208 1.02 -4.01 -4.33
CA ILE A 208 0.10 -3.28 -3.46
C ILE A 208 -1.06 -4.21 -3.14
N HIS A 209 -1.25 -4.51 -1.85
CA HIS A 209 -2.35 -5.35 -1.40
C HIS A 209 -3.69 -4.68 -1.70
N SER A 210 -4.62 -5.41 -2.30
CA SER A 210 -5.96 -4.91 -2.64
C SER A 210 -7.03 -5.66 -1.84
N ALA A 211 -7.68 -6.66 -2.44
CA ALA A 211 -8.81 -7.36 -1.86
C ALA A 211 -8.57 -8.86 -1.79
N ARG A 212 -9.38 -9.53 -0.96
CA ARG A 212 -9.47 -10.99 -0.96
C ARG A 212 -10.07 -11.47 -2.28
N LEU A 213 -9.47 -12.49 -2.85
CA LEU A 213 -10.05 -13.21 -3.97
C LEU A 213 -11.15 -14.13 -3.41
N ASP A 214 -12.39 -13.91 -3.84
CA ASP A 214 -13.50 -14.78 -3.48
C ASP A 214 -14.07 -15.47 -4.73
N MET A 215 -14.44 -16.75 -4.62
CA MET A 215 -15.16 -17.45 -5.67
C MET A 215 -16.64 -17.11 -5.54
N GLY A 216 -17.17 -16.31 -6.48
CA GLY A 216 -18.56 -15.85 -6.45
C GLY A 216 -19.63 -16.95 -6.42
N SER A 217 -19.25 -18.20 -6.71
CA SER A 217 -20.12 -19.38 -6.66
C SER A 217 -19.98 -20.22 -5.38
N ARG A 218 -19.17 -19.82 -4.40
CA ARG A 218 -18.97 -20.62 -3.17
C ARG A 218 -20.19 -20.56 -2.26
N ASP A 219 -20.42 -21.64 -1.53
CA ASP A 219 -21.38 -21.65 -0.43
C ASP A 219 -20.78 -20.93 0.77
N GLN A 220 -21.36 -19.80 1.18
CA GLN A 220 -20.80 -18.98 2.27
C GLN A 220 -20.91 -19.64 3.66
N VAL A 221 -21.73 -20.68 3.81
CA VAL A 221 -21.95 -21.41 5.06
C VAL A 221 -21.09 -22.68 5.10
N ALA A 222 -20.99 -23.39 3.98
CA ALA A 222 -20.26 -24.65 3.92
C ALA A 222 -18.78 -24.49 3.52
N ASP A 223 -18.44 -23.49 2.70
CA ASP A 223 -17.10 -23.31 2.15
C ASP A 223 -16.32 -22.20 2.89
N GLU A 224 -15.13 -22.55 3.38
CA GLU A 224 -14.17 -21.54 3.84
C GLU A 224 -13.74 -20.64 2.67
N ALA A 225 -13.45 -19.37 2.99
CA ALA A 225 -12.85 -18.48 2.01
C ALA A 225 -11.48 -19.04 1.58
N LEU A 226 -11.12 -18.83 0.32
CA LEU A 226 -9.88 -19.35 -0.28
C LEU A 226 -8.60 -18.99 0.49
N GLY A 227 -8.64 -17.91 1.29
CA GLY A 227 -7.45 -17.38 1.95
C GLY A 227 -6.48 -16.71 0.99
N LEU A 228 -6.89 -16.47 -0.25
CA LEU A 228 -6.10 -15.81 -1.29
C LEU A 228 -6.48 -14.33 -1.41
N ASN A 229 -5.49 -13.52 -1.78
CA ASN A 229 -5.61 -12.08 -1.95
C ASN A 229 -4.92 -11.65 -3.24
N CYS A 230 -5.45 -10.60 -3.85
CA CYS A 230 -4.83 -9.96 -5.00
C CYS A 230 -3.84 -8.89 -4.54
N ALA A 231 -2.65 -8.89 -5.13
CA ALA A 231 -1.65 -7.84 -5.00
C ALA A 231 -1.31 -7.30 -6.39
N TRP A 232 -1.59 -6.02 -6.63
CA TRP A 232 -1.29 -5.37 -7.91
C TRP A 232 0.21 -5.16 -8.05
N TYR A 233 0.78 -5.43 -9.22
CA TYR A 233 2.21 -5.27 -9.46
C TYR A 233 2.64 -3.81 -9.21
N ALA A 234 3.79 -3.65 -8.54
CA ALA A 234 4.30 -2.34 -8.15
C ALA A 234 4.91 -1.54 -9.32
N ASP A 235 5.15 -2.17 -10.47
CA ASP A 235 5.62 -1.51 -11.69
C ASP A 235 4.68 -0.40 -12.16
N MET A 236 3.37 -0.53 -11.91
CA MET A 236 2.37 0.50 -12.20
C MET A 236 2.67 1.84 -11.51
N LEU A 237 3.43 1.84 -10.39
CA LEU A 237 3.85 3.09 -9.75
C LEU A 237 4.71 3.94 -10.67
N MET A 238 5.47 3.34 -11.60
CA MET A 238 6.22 4.10 -12.59
C MET A 238 5.29 4.88 -13.51
N THR A 239 4.23 4.26 -14.01
CA THR A 239 3.22 4.97 -14.81
C THR A 239 2.50 6.04 -14.01
N LEU A 240 2.10 5.74 -12.76
CA LEU A 240 1.29 6.65 -11.95
C LEU A 240 2.07 7.86 -11.39
N THR A 241 3.39 7.76 -11.35
CA THR A 241 4.27 8.82 -10.81
C THR A 241 5.01 9.61 -11.89
N GLU A 242 4.74 9.33 -13.17
CA GLU A 242 5.26 10.12 -14.29
C GLU A 242 4.75 11.56 -14.31
N GLY A 243 5.52 12.44 -14.99
CA GLY A 243 5.29 13.88 -15.09
C GLY A 243 5.82 14.62 -13.89
#